data_AF-A0AAW2VYE8-F1
#
_entry.id   AF-A0AAW2VYE8-F1
#
_cell.length_a   1.000
_cell.length_b   1.000
_cell.length_c   1.000
_cell.angle_alpha   90.00
_cell.angle_beta   90.00
_cell.angle_gamma   90.00
#
_symmetry.space_group_name_H-M   'P 1'
#
loop_
_entity.id
_entity.type
_entity.pdbx_description
1 polymer ?
#
loop_
_entity_poly.entity_id
_entity_poly.type
_entity_poly.pdbx_seq_one_letter_code
_entity_poly.pdbx_strand_id
1 'polypeptide(L)'
;MAQANKGQLVTFNFTSWCGFPLYKADFGWGKPVWVVALNGLMYKNLVVLMDTAAGDGIEARINLRKEDMNKFEADVELQQFVSNTKTLELHN
;
A
#
# COMPACT_ATOMS: atom_id res chain seq x y z
N MET A 1 -27.87 26.70 -6.20
CA MET A 1 -26.68 25.89 -5.84
C MET A 1 -27.08 25.03 -4.64
N ALA A 2 -27.20 23.72 -4.82
CA ALA A 2 -27.68 22.83 -3.77
C ALA A 2 -26.62 22.69 -2.67
N GLN A 3 -27.00 22.95 -1.42
CA GLN A 3 -26.19 22.64 -0.25
C GLN A 3 -26.10 21.11 -0.13
N ALA A 4 -24.89 20.56 -0.25
CA ALA A 4 -24.62 19.17 0.08
C ALA A 4 -24.72 18.98 1.60
N ASN A 5 -25.47 17.95 2.03
CA ASN A 5 -25.54 17.52 3.42
C ASN A 5 -24.13 17.36 4.01
N LYS A 6 -23.91 17.90 5.20
CA LYS A 6 -22.68 17.72 6.00
C LYS A 6 -22.57 16.28 6.56
N GLY A 7 -22.49 15.29 5.68
CA GLY A 7 -21.88 14.01 6.02
C GLY A 7 -20.36 14.17 5.97
N GLN A 8 -19.62 13.61 6.92
CA GLN A 8 -18.16 13.49 6.76
C GLN A 8 -17.89 12.55 5.58
N LEU A 9 -17.39 13.10 4.47
CA LEU A 9 -16.88 12.30 3.36
C LEU A 9 -15.55 11.67 3.81
N VAL A 10 -15.52 10.34 3.92
CA VAL A 10 -14.30 9.58 4.13
C VAL A 10 -13.79 9.12 2.77
N THR A 11 -12.70 9.72 2.30
CA THR A 11 -12.06 9.31 1.05
C THR A 11 -11.11 8.15 1.30
N PHE A 12 -11.16 7.14 0.42
CA PHE A 12 -10.21 6.02 0.37
C PHE A 12 -9.66 5.93 -1.06
N ASN A 13 -8.37 6.17 -1.23
CA ASN A 13 -7.73 6.35 -2.54
C ASN A 13 -6.87 5.13 -2.88
N PHE A 14 -6.90 4.74 -4.15
CA PHE A 14 -6.08 3.65 -4.68
C PHE A 14 -5.24 4.16 -5.85
N THR A 15 -3.99 3.74 -5.89
CA THR A 15 -3.13 3.90 -7.05
C THR A 15 -2.38 2.60 -7.31
N SER A 16 -2.19 2.28 -8.59
CA SER A 16 -1.48 1.09 -9.02
C SER A 16 -0.25 1.49 -9.80
N TRP A 17 0.90 1.00 -9.36
CA TRP A 17 2.17 1.05 -10.07
C TRP A 17 2.54 -0.32 -10.65
N CYS A 18 1.59 -1.26 -10.66
CA CYS A 18 1.79 -2.57 -11.26
C CYS A 18 2.06 -2.40 -12.77
N GLY A 19 2.99 -3.20 -13.30
CA GLY A 19 3.45 -3.13 -14.69
C GLY A 19 4.42 -1.99 -15.00
N PHE A 20 4.70 -1.08 -14.06
CA PHE A 20 5.74 -0.08 -14.26
C PHE A 20 7.12 -0.76 -14.17
N PRO A 21 8.09 -0.38 -15.01
CA PRO A 21 9.39 -1.04 -15.06
C PRO A 21 10.32 -0.64 -13.90
N LEU A 22 9.78 -0.46 -12.68
CA LEU A 22 10.51 0.05 -11.51
C LEU A 22 11.70 -0.85 -11.15
N TYR A 23 11.50 -2.17 -11.07
CA TYR A 23 12.55 -3.16 -10.82
C TYR A 23 13.46 -3.43 -12.05
N LYS A 24 13.15 -2.84 -13.21
CA LYS A 24 13.97 -2.93 -14.43
C LYS A 24 14.84 -1.71 -14.65
N ALA A 25 14.63 -0.63 -13.89
CA ALA A 25 15.42 0.59 -14.00
C ALA A 25 16.88 0.28 -13.66
N ASP A 26 17.80 0.61 -14.56
CA ASP A 26 19.24 0.50 -14.34
C ASP A 26 19.90 1.76 -14.86
N PHE A 27 20.55 2.49 -13.97
CA PHE A 27 21.22 3.76 -14.26
C PHE A 27 22.74 3.58 -14.47
N GLY A 28 23.22 2.34 -14.56
CA GLY A 28 24.65 1.98 -14.68
C GLY A 28 25.28 1.37 -13.43
N TRP A 29 24.48 1.07 -12.40
CA TRP A 29 24.92 0.66 -11.06
C TRP A 29 24.23 -0.64 -10.63
N GLY A 30 23.43 -1.23 -11.53
CA GLY A 30 22.55 -2.35 -11.25
C GLY A 30 21.11 -1.93 -10.97
N LYS A 31 20.25 -2.94 -10.86
CA LYS A 31 18.81 -2.77 -10.66
C LYS A 31 18.45 -2.61 -9.18
N PRO A 32 17.33 -1.95 -8.84
CA PRO A 32 16.84 -1.86 -7.48
C PRO A 32 16.61 -3.24 -6.86
N VAL A 33 17.11 -3.43 -5.64
CA VAL A 33 16.78 -4.60 -4.82
C VAL A 33 15.35 -4.48 -4.27
N TRP A 34 14.91 -3.26 -3.97
CA TRP A 34 13.60 -2.98 -3.40
C TRP A 34 13.10 -1.60 -3.84
N VAL A 35 11.81 -1.51 -4.17
CA VAL A 35 11.12 -0.26 -4.49
C VAL A 35 9.98 -0.07 -3.51
N VAL A 36 9.89 1.13 -2.92
CA VAL A 36 8.90 1.47 -1.89
C VAL A 36 8.17 2.77 -2.26
N ALA A 37 6.85 2.74 -2.17
CA ALA A 37 6.04 3.94 -2.11
C ALA A 37 6.02 4.54 -0.69
N LEU A 38 6.40 5.81 -0.56
CA LEU A 38 6.31 6.56 0.70
C LEU A 38 4.89 7.10 0.89
N ASN A 39 3.99 6.27 1.40
CA ASN A 39 2.58 6.59 1.63
C ASN A 39 2.28 7.10 3.05
N GLY A 40 3.21 6.94 3.99
CA GLY A 40 3.02 7.34 5.40
C GLY A 40 3.05 8.85 5.68
N LEU A 41 3.69 9.65 4.82
CA LEU A 41 4.08 11.01 5.18
C LEU A 41 3.08 12.10 4.78
N MET A 42 2.23 11.88 3.77
CA MET A 42 1.43 12.96 3.18
C MET A 42 -0.05 12.64 2.92
N TYR A 43 -0.47 11.36 2.91
CA TYR A 43 -1.82 10.99 2.50
C TYR A 43 -2.43 9.95 3.44
N LYS A 44 -3.49 10.36 4.17
CA LYS A 44 -4.35 9.42 4.90
C LYS A 44 -5.18 8.63 3.89
N ASN A 45 -5.47 7.37 4.22
CA ASN A 45 -6.38 6.52 3.46
C ASN A 45 -5.92 6.29 2.01
N LEU A 46 -4.62 6.04 1.84
CA LEU A 46 -4.01 5.78 0.54
C LEU A 46 -3.51 4.33 0.47
N VAL A 47 -3.91 3.65 -0.60
CA VAL A 47 -3.43 2.33 -0.98
C VAL A 47 -2.58 2.44 -2.23
N VAL A 48 -1.36 1.90 -2.17
CA VAL A 48 -0.47 1.78 -3.33
C VAL A 48 -0.25 0.30 -3.61
N LEU A 49 -0.57 -0.14 -4.83
CA LEU A 49 -0.31 -1.48 -5.33
C LEU A 49 0.95 -1.47 -6.19
N MET A 50 1.89 -2.38 -5.93
CA MET A 50 3.15 -2.49 -6.67
C MET A 50 3.45 -3.95 -6.98
N ASP A 51 4.16 -4.23 -8.08
CA ASP A 51 4.68 -5.57 -8.32
C ASP A 51 5.72 -5.96 -7.26
N THR A 52 5.83 -7.25 -6.93
CA THR A 52 6.93 -7.77 -6.11
C THR A 52 8.26 -7.67 -6.86
N ALA A 53 9.39 -7.64 -6.13
CA ALA A 53 10.72 -7.65 -6.76
C ALA A 53 10.96 -8.91 -7.63
N ALA A 54 10.32 -10.03 -7.29
CA ALA A 54 10.36 -11.26 -8.06
C ALA A 54 9.39 -11.26 -9.26
N GLY A 55 8.46 -10.31 -9.33
CA GLY A 55 7.46 -10.20 -10.40
C GLY A 55 6.40 -11.30 -10.38
N ASP A 56 6.27 -12.01 -9.27
CA ASP A 56 5.36 -13.15 -9.07
C ASP A 56 4.08 -12.79 -8.31
N GLY A 57 3.94 -11.55 -7.86
CA GLY A 57 2.78 -11.09 -7.10
C GLY A 57 2.71 -9.57 -6.96
N ILE A 58 1.80 -9.12 -6.10
CA ILE A 58 1.53 -7.71 -5.82
C ILE A 58 1.75 -7.44 -4.32
N GLU A 59 2.51 -6.41 -4.02
CA GLU A 59 2.64 -5.82 -2.70
C GLU A 59 1.63 -4.65 -2.56
N ALA A 60 0.68 -4.78 -1.63
CA ALA A 60 -0.26 -3.72 -1.28
C ALA A 60 0.23 -2.97 -0.05
N ARG A 61 0.49 -1.67 -0.18
CA ARG A 61 0.84 -0.81 0.96
C ARG A 61 -0.28 0.15 1.29
N ILE A 62 -0.74 0.07 2.54
CA ILE A 62 -1.97 0.72 3.00
C ILE A 62 -1.63 1.68 4.13
N ASN A 63 -2.04 2.94 4.00
CA ASN A 63 -1.96 3.92 5.08
C ASN A 63 -3.36 4.22 5.64
N LEU A 64 -3.58 3.81 6.89
CA LEU A 64 -4.82 4.00 7.62
C LEU A 64 -4.54 4.58 9.01
N ARG A 65 -5.58 5.11 9.66
CA ARG A 65 -5.51 5.41 11.09
C ARG A 65 -5.38 4.10 11.86
N LYS A 66 -4.70 4.12 13.01
CA LYS A 66 -4.48 2.94 13.84
C LYS A 66 -5.77 2.16 14.15
N GLU A 67 -6.85 2.86 14.50
CA GLU A 67 -8.14 2.22 14.80
C GLU A 67 -8.75 1.50 13.60
N ASP A 68 -8.59 2.06 12.39
CA ASP A 68 -9.09 1.46 11.15
C ASP A 68 -8.17 0.32 10.69
N MET A 69 -6.85 0.47 10.86
CA MET A 69 -5.87 -0.58 10.55
C MET A 69 -6.09 -1.82 11.43
N ASN A 70 -6.37 -1.65 12.72
CA ASN A 70 -6.66 -2.77 13.61
C ASN A 70 -7.88 -3.58 13.15
N LYS A 71 -8.93 -2.91 12.64
CA LYS A 71 -10.11 -3.59 12.08
C LYS A 71 -9.79 -4.26 10.75
N PHE A 72 -8.99 -3.59 9.92
CA PHE A 72 -8.54 -4.09 8.63
C PHE A 72 -7.71 -5.38 8.79
N GLU A 73 -6.76 -5.42 9.73
CA GLU A 73 -5.92 -6.59 10.01
C GLU A 73 -6.70 -7.77 10.62
N ALA A 74 -7.80 -7.49 11.33
CA ALA A 74 -8.65 -8.50 11.94
C ALA A 74 -9.70 -9.10 10.98
N ASP A 75 -9.81 -8.58 9.76
CA ASP A 75 -10.78 -9.04 8.78
C ASP A 75 -10.45 -10.45 8.26
N VAL A 76 -11.38 -11.38 8.44
CA VAL A 76 -11.19 -12.81 8.13
C VAL A 76 -11.16 -13.07 6.62
N GLU A 77 -11.85 -12.26 5.81
CA GLU A 77 -11.81 -12.38 4.36
C GLU A 77 -10.45 -11.91 3.85
N LEU A 78 -9.98 -10.75 4.34
CA LEU A 78 -8.66 -10.22 3.97
C LEU A 78 -7.53 -11.19 4.36
N GLN A 79 -7.60 -11.81 5.54
CA GLN A 79 -6.58 -12.73 6.03
C GLN A 79 -6.34 -13.94 5.11
N GLN A 80 -7.30 -14.28 4.25
CA GLN A 80 -7.14 -15.37 3.27
C GLN A 80 -6.23 -14.97 2.08
N PHE A 81 -6.06 -13.68 1.83
CA PHE A 81 -5.32 -13.15 0.69
C PHE A 81 -3.96 -12.57 1.06
N VAL A 82 -3.73 -12.26 2.34
CA VAL A 82 -2.42 -11.80 2.80
C VAL A 82 -1.45 -12.97 2.88
N SER A 83 -0.23 -12.76 2.42
CA SER A 83 0.84 -13.72 2.70
C SER A 83 1.11 -13.72 4.20
N ASN A 84 1.26 -14.90 4.81
CA ASN A 84 1.71 -15.08 6.20
C ASN A 84 3.20 -14.72 6.35
N THR A 85 3.58 -13.54 5.88
CA THR A 85 4.88 -12.96 6.18
C THR A 85 4.67 -12.20 7.47
N LYS A 86 5.17 -12.73 8.59
CA LYS A 86 5.43 -11.91 9.77
C LYS A 86 6.27 -10.73 9.28
N THR A 87 5.62 -9.59 9.02
CA THR A 87 6.33 -8.39 8.63
C THR A 87 7.28 -8.11 9.76
N LEU A 88 8.55 -8.16 9.39
CA LEU A 88 9.70 -7.79 10.20
C LEU A 88 9.29 -6.59 11.04
N GLU A 89 9.23 -6.80 12.36
CA GLU A 89 9.51 -5.73 13.31
C GLU A 89 10.85 -5.14 12.84
N LEU A 90 10.78 -4.09 12.03
CA LEU A 90 11.94 -3.27 11.75
C LEU A 90 12.31 -2.67 13.10
N HIS A 91 13.36 -3.26 13.67
CA HIS A 91 14.03 -2.87 14.89
C HIS A 91 14.10 -1.34 15.03
N ASN A 92 13.69 -0.87 16.21
CA ASN A 92 14.01 0.40 16.89
C ASN A 92 13.81 1.72 16.12
#